data_AF-A0A7G4KBW1-F1
#
_entry.id   AF-A0A7G4KBW1-F1
#
_cell.length_a   1.000
_cell.length_b   1.000
_cell.length_c   1.000
_cell.angle_alpha   90.00
_cell.angle_beta   90.00
_cell.angle_gamma   90.00
#
_symmetry.space_group_name_H-M   'P 1'
#
loop_
_entity.id
_entity.type
_entity.pdbx_description
1 polymer ?
#
loop_
_entity_poly.entity_id
_entity_poly.type
_entity_poly.pdbx_seq_one_letter_code
_entity_poly.pdbx_strand_id
1 'polypeptide(L)'
;MENKIKPLDAFKMLFRTLTFTAYFMPVPDIENPVKKKWHRYYRIATVIILLIYDLQHITFVILVFGDVDRMIEGLSVLLTILNVTYKLITVNLNEKRFNKLHNVLEDDIFSAKCPKHEELMTKNKEELDGISKTINRTVTVIAVCWLLTPFLKKLSDEEVILPAYFPFPTDDWISFSCASIWITFVIIWVGYGHMTLNILIVGYYSQVKVQLSIVRYSLEHLADDDEGIPHEVFTCRNHGYKDNQSKLYQEKLVALIKRYDKAVWFSKEMESIMNKALLVQFSGSTGIVCTVVYKMTGVSNQYIIKNL
;
A
#
# COMPACT_ATOMS: atom_id res chain seq x y z
N MET A 1 -29.91 -2.79 15.73
CA MET A 1 -28.56 -3.39 15.77
C MET A 1 -27.66 -2.51 14.94
N GLU A 2 -26.92 -1.61 15.57
CA GLU A 2 -25.90 -0.80 14.88
C GLU A 2 -24.82 -1.73 14.32
N ASN A 3 -24.44 -1.51 13.07
CA ASN A 3 -23.36 -2.26 12.43
C ASN A 3 -22.04 -1.93 13.14
N LYS A 4 -21.64 -2.77 14.09
CA LYS A 4 -20.34 -2.68 14.76
C LYS A 4 -19.23 -2.61 13.72
N ILE A 5 -18.36 -1.59 13.82
CA ILE A 5 -17.24 -1.39 12.90
C ILE A 5 -16.27 -2.57 12.99
N LYS A 6 -15.93 -3.15 11.84
CA LYS A 6 -14.93 -4.22 11.75
C LYS A 6 -13.55 -3.64 11.41
N PRO A 7 -12.45 -4.23 11.90
CA PRO A 7 -11.09 -3.84 11.52
C PRO A 7 -10.86 -3.82 10.00
N LEU A 8 -11.50 -4.76 9.28
CA LEU A 8 -11.41 -4.86 7.81
C LEU A 8 -12.03 -3.66 7.07
N ASP A 9 -13.00 -2.96 7.69
CA ASP A 9 -13.65 -1.80 7.07
C ASP A 9 -12.68 -0.66 6.77
N ALA A 10 -11.57 -0.58 7.53
CA ALA A 10 -10.50 0.39 7.30
C ALA A 10 -9.76 0.18 5.96
N PHE A 11 -9.85 -1.02 5.38
CA PHE A 11 -9.14 -1.38 4.15
C PHE A 11 -10.01 -1.30 2.90
N LYS A 12 -11.31 -0.99 3.02
CA LYS A 12 -12.27 -1.07 1.91
C LYS A 12 -11.84 -0.23 0.69
N MET A 13 -11.38 1.00 0.92
CA MET A 13 -10.90 1.87 -0.17
C MET A 13 -9.59 1.36 -0.78
N LEU A 14 -8.69 0.81 0.04
CA LEU A 14 -7.43 0.24 -0.42
C LEU A 14 -7.70 -0.98 -1.33
N PHE A 15 -8.55 -1.90 -0.88
CA PHE A 15 -8.89 -3.08 -1.68
C PHE A 15 -9.63 -2.71 -2.96
N ARG A 16 -10.51 -1.71 -2.94
CA ARG A 16 -11.15 -1.21 -4.16
C ARG A 16 -10.12 -0.71 -5.17
N THR A 17 -9.14 0.08 -4.72
CA THR A 17 -8.08 0.62 -5.59
C THR A 17 -7.15 -0.49 -6.10
N LEU A 18 -6.75 -1.42 -5.24
CA LEU A 18 -5.92 -2.57 -5.63
C LEU A 18 -6.64 -3.57 -6.53
N THR A 19 -7.96 -3.71 -6.38
CA THR A 19 -8.78 -4.50 -7.31
C THR A 19 -8.85 -3.80 -8.65
N PHE A 20 -9.04 -2.48 -8.68
CA PHE A 20 -9.02 -1.70 -9.91
C PHE A 20 -7.68 -1.80 -10.65
N THR A 21 -6.55 -1.78 -9.94
CA THR A 21 -5.22 -1.96 -10.58
C THR A 21 -4.85 -3.42 -10.83
N ALA A 22 -5.65 -4.38 -10.36
CA ALA A 22 -5.34 -5.81 -10.32
C ALA A 22 -4.03 -6.17 -9.60
N TYR A 23 -3.71 -5.45 -8.54
CA TYR A 23 -2.51 -5.71 -7.73
C TYR A 23 -2.78 -6.66 -6.57
N PHE A 24 -4.05 -6.87 -6.23
CA PHE A 24 -4.45 -7.65 -5.07
C PHE A 24 -5.64 -8.54 -5.36
N MET A 25 -5.92 -9.46 -4.43
CA MET A 25 -7.08 -10.34 -4.49
C MET A 25 -8.36 -9.51 -4.67
N PRO A 26 -9.37 -10.05 -5.38
CA PRO A 26 -10.65 -9.38 -5.48
C PRO A 26 -11.24 -9.17 -4.08
N VAL A 27 -11.87 -8.02 -3.84
CA VAL A 27 -12.64 -7.76 -2.61
C VAL A 27 -13.51 -8.98 -2.30
N PRO A 28 -13.62 -9.42 -1.02
CA PRO A 28 -14.45 -10.57 -0.63
C PRO A 28 -15.88 -10.52 -1.16
N ASP A 29 -16.42 -9.31 -1.41
CA ASP A 29 -17.75 -9.05 -1.98
C ASP A 29 -17.95 -9.51 -3.44
N ILE A 30 -16.93 -10.03 -4.13
CA ILE A 30 -17.12 -10.64 -5.46
C ILE A 30 -17.59 -12.09 -5.29
N GLU A 31 -18.87 -12.26 -4.99
CA GLU A 31 -19.53 -13.57 -4.86
C GLU A 31 -19.59 -14.33 -6.20
N ASN A 32 -19.51 -13.61 -7.33
CA ASN A 32 -19.65 -14.22 -8.66
C ASN A 32 -18.36 -14.96 -9.09
N PRO A 33 -18.40 -16.29 -9.30
CA PRO A 33 -17.23 -17.09 -9.66
C PRO A 33 -16.62 -16.71 -11.02
N VAL A 34 -17.43 -16.21 -11.96
CA VAL A 34 -16.98 -15.76 -13.29
C VAL A 34 -16.15 -14.49 -13.17
N LYS A 35 -16.62 -13.51 -12.37
CA LYS A 35 -15.87 -12.27 -12.11
C LYS A 35 -14.53 -12.57 -11.44
N LYS A 36 -14.51 -13.51 -10.49
CA LYS A 36 -13.27 -13.98 -9.84
C LYS A 36 -12.29 -14.61 -10.84
N LYS A 37 -12.78 -15.40 -11.79
CA LYS A 37 -11.95 -16.00 -12.86
C LYS A 37 -11.36 -14.94 -13.80
N TRP A 38 -12.16 -13.98 -14.26
CA TRP A 38 -11.68 -12.87 -15.10
C TRP A 38 -10.68 -11.98 -14.37
N HIS A 39 -10.92 -11.68 -13.10
CA HIS A 39 -9.96 -10.91 -12.28
C HIS A 39 -8.61 -11.63 -12.14
N ARG A 40 -8.61 -12.97 -12.07
CA ARG A 40 -7.37 -13.75 -12.06
C ARG A 40 -6.58 -13.60 -13.36
N TYR A 41 -7.25 -13.64 -14.52
CA TYR A 41 -6.58 -13.37 -15.79
C TYR A 41 -6.09 -11.92 -15.87
N TYR A 42 -6.87 -10.97 -15.37
CA TYR A 42 -6.46 -9.57 -15.30
C TYR A 42 -5.19 -9.39 -14.47
N ARG A 43 -5.07 -10.03 -13.30
CA ARG A 43 -3.84 -10.04 -12.48
C ARG A 43 -2.62 -10.62 -13.21
N ILE A 44 -2.80 -11.71 -13.95
CA ILE A 44 -1.69 -12.32 -14.72
C ILE A 44 -1.25 -11.36 -15.83
N ALA A 45 -2.21 -10.78 -16.56
CA ALA A 45 -1.93 -9.79 -17.59
C ALA A 45 -1.22 -8.56 -17.02
N THR A 46 -1.63 -8.08 -15.85
CA THR A 46 -0.97 -7.00 -15.11
C THR A 46 0.51 -7.28 -14.88
N VAL A 47 0.85 -8.48 -14.38
CA VAL A 47 2.25 -8.86 -14.15
C VAL A 47 3.03 -8.90 -15.46
N ILE A 48 2.45 -9.47 -16.52
CA ILE A 48 3.09 -9.54 -17.84
C ILE A 48 3.36 -8.13 -18.41
N ILE A 49 2.38 -7.23 -18.33
CA ILE A 49 2.52 -5.83 -18.79
C ILE A 49 3.65 -5.13 -18.03
N LEU A 50 3.74 -5.30 -16.71
CA LEU A 50 4.82 -4.71 -15.91
C LEU A 50 6.19 -5.29 -16.27
N LEU A 51 6.30 -6.60 -16.50
CA LEU A 51 7.56 -7.21 -16.92
C LEU A 51 8.01 -6.72 -18.31
N ILE A 52 7.07 -6.54 -19.24
CA ILE A 52 7.36 -5.93 -20.55
C ILE A 52 7.84 -4.49 -20.36
N TYR A 53 7.20 -3.73 -19.48
CA TYR A 53 7.56 -2.35 -19.20
C TYR A 53 8.93 -2.23 -18.50
N ASP A 54 9.27 -3.15 -17.60
CA ASP A 54 10.61 -3.30 -17.01
C ASP A 54 11.65 -3.57 -18.11
N LEU A 55 11.38 -4.50 -19.03
CA LEU A 55 12.26 -4.79 -20.18
C LEU A 55 12.43 -3.56 -21.09
N GLN A 56 11.37 -2.78 -21.29
CA GLN A 56 11.39 -1.55 -22.07
C GLN A 56 12.36 -0.52 -21.46
N HIS A 57 12.37 -0.39 -20.12
CA HIS A 57 13.27 0.54 -19.42
C HIS A 57 14.69 0.01 -19.29
N ILE A 58 14.87 -1.30 -19.10
CA ILE A 58 16.20 -1.93 -19.13
C ILE A 58 16.86 -1.70 -20.50
N THR A 59 16.11 -1.93 -21.59
CA THR A 59 16.61 -1.70 -22.95
C THR A 59 16.96 -0.22 -23.15
N PHE A 60 16.11 0.70 -22.69
CA PHE A 60 16.40 2.13 -22.75
C PHE A 60 17.70 2.49 -22.05
N VAL A 61 17.88 2.05 -20.79
CA VAL A 61 19.09 2.33 -19.98
C VAL A 61 20.36 1.78 -20.66
N ILE A 62 20.28 0.62 -21.30
CA ILE A 62 21.40 0.04 -22.06
C ILE A 62 21.72 0.88 -23.31
N LEU A 63 20.71 1.36 -24.02
CA LEU A 63 20.92 2.14 -25.25
C LEU A 63 21.47 3.54 -25.00
N VAL A 64 21.09 4.17 -23.88
CA VAL A 64 21.60 5.49 -23.49
C VAL A 64 22.87 5.39 -22.63
N PHE A 65 23.47 4.20 -22.53
CA PHE A 65 24.68 3.97 -21.76
C PHE A 65 25.82 4.87 -22.28
N GLY A 66 26.36 5.70 -21.39
CA GLY A 66 27.36 6.72 -21.73
C GLY A 66 26.83 8.15 -21.61
N ASP A 67 25.51 8.37 -21.72
CA ASP A 67 24.87 9.63 -21.36
C ASP A 67 24.37 9.54 -19.91
N VAL A 68 25.15 10.11 -18.99
CA VAL A 68 24.88 10.05 -17.54
C VAL A 68 23.51 10.66 -17.22
N ASP A 69 23.13 11.76 -17.87
CA ASP A 69 21.89 12.46 -17.55
C ASP A 69 20.66 11.65 -17.95
N ARG A 70 20.69 11.06 -19.15
CA ARG A 70 19.60 10.20 -19.66
C ARG A 70 19.54 8.87 -18.92
N MET A 71 20.70 8.29 -18.60
CA MET A 71 20.80 7.05 -17.83
C MET A 71 20.19 7.21 -16.44
N ILE A 72 20.48 8.32 -15.76
CA ILE A 72 19.95 8.63 -14.43
C ILE A 72 18.42 8.76 -14.44
N GLU A 73 17.85 9.39 -15.48
CA GLU A 73 16.39 9.50 -15.66
C GLU A 73 15.74 8.13 -15.90
N GLY A 74 16.31 7.33 -16.81
CA GLY A 74 15.84 5.97 -17.08
C GLY A 74 15.94 5.05 -15.87
N LEU A 75 17.05 5.10 -15.12
CA LEU A 75 17.27 4.31 -13.91
C LEU A 75 16.28 4.66 -12.80
N SER A 76 15.93 5.94 -12.64
CA SER A 76 14.98 6.37 -11.60
C SER A 76 13.59 5.77 -11.82
N VAL A 77 13.14 5.74 -13.08
CA VAL A 77 11.87 5.13 -13.47
C VAL A 77 11.97 3.61 -13.33
N LEU A 78 13.05 2.99 -13.83
CA LEU A 78 13.28 1.54 -13.74
C LEU A 78 13.29 1.03 -12.29
N LEU A 79 14.01 1.69 -11.38
CA LEU A 79 14.05 1.32 -9.97
C LEU A 79 12.67 1.35 -9.31
N THR A 80 11.84 2.32 -9.72
CA THR A 80 10.45 2.43 -9.23
C THR A 80 9.58 1.29 -9.74
N ILE A 81 9.70 0.94 -11.02
CA ILE A 81 8.91 -0.14 -11.63
C ILE A 81 9.34 -1.49 -11.06
N LEU A 82 10.64 -1.77 -10.98
CA LEU A 82 11.16 -3.01 -10.39
C LEU A 82 10.69 -3.22 -8.94
N ASN A 83 10.64 -2.14 -8.15
CA ASN A 83 10.14 -2.17 -6.78
C ASN A 83 8.65 -2.57 -6.73
N VAL A 84 7.80 -1.96 -7.59
CA VAL A 84 6.38 -2.32 -7.64
C VAL A 84 6.19 -3.74 -8.18
N THR A 85 6.95 -4.17 -9.19
CA THR A 85 6.91 -5.52 -9.75
C THR A 85 7.27 -6.54 -8.68
N TYR A 86 8.32 -6.29 -7.90
CA TYR A 86 8.73 -7.16 -6.80
C TYR A 86 7.66 -7.27 -5.70
N LYS A 87 7.05 -6.15 -5.30
CA LYS A 87 5.93 -6.14 -4.34
C LYS A 87 4.73 -6.90 -4.86
N LEU A 88 4.36 -6.66 -6.12
CA LEU A 88 3.25 -7.32 -6.76
C LEU A 88 3.47 -8.84 -6.77
N ILE A 89 4.65 -9.31 -7.20
CA ILE A 89 5.01 -10.72 -7.17
C ILE A 89 4.93 -11.26 -5.73
N THR A 90 5.49 -10.55 -4.76
CA THR A 90 5.48 -10.95 -3.34
C THR A 90 4.05 -11.15 -2.82
N VAL A 91 3.16 -10.20 -3.10
CA VAL A 91 1.74 -10.28 -2.74
C VAL A 91 1.05 -11.47 -3.40
N ASN A 92 1.27 -11.66 -4.70
CA ASN A 92 0.64 -12.74 -5.46
C ASN A 92 1.11 -14.13 -4.99
N LEU A 93 2.41 -14.29 -4.71
CA LEU A 93 2.97 -15.55 -4.19
C LEU A 93 2.51 -15.86 -2.76
N ASN A 94 2.25 -14.83 -1.96
CA ASN A 94 1.82 -14.98 -0.56
C ASN A 94 0.31 -14.79 -0.36
N GLU A 95 -0.50 -14.91 -1.41
CA GLU A 95 -1.96 -14.68 -1.35
C GLU A 95 -2.65 -15.46 -0.22
N LYS A 96 -2.29 -16.74 -0.03
CA LYS A 96 -2.85 -17.57 1.05
C LYS A 96 -2.52 -17.01 2.45
N ARG A 97 -1.34 -16.42 2.62
CA ARG A 97 -0.91 -15.84 3.90
C ARG A 97 -1.62 -14.50 4.16
N PHE A 98 -1.81 -13.68 3.12
CA PHE A 98 -2.65 -12.48 3.21
C PHE A 98 -4.10 -12.81 3.56
N ASN A 99 -4.67 -13.87 2.98
CA ASN A 99 -5.99 -14.36 3.39
C ASN A 99 -6.03 -14.75 4.87
N LYS A 100 -4.97 -15.39 5.39
CA LYS A 100 -4.87 -15.70 6.82
C LYS A 100 -4.85 -14.44 7.68
N LEU A 101 -4.14 -13.39 7.27
CA LEU A 101 -4.17 -12.08 7.94
C LEU A 101 -5.59 -11.48 7.91
N HIS A 102 -6.26 -11.51 6.76
CA HIS A 102 -7.64 -11.02 6.65
C HIS A 102 -8.60 -11.73 7.59
N ASN A 103 -8.54 -13.06 7.63
CA ASN A 103 -9.40 -13.86 8.51
C ASN A 103 -9.19 -13.49 9.99
N VAL A 104 -7.98 -13.08 10.38
CA VAL A 104 -7.70 -12.61 11.75
C VAL A 104 -8.30 -11.22 12.01
N LEU A 105 -8.36 -10.34 11.00
CA LEU A 105 -9.05 -9.05 11.11
C LEU A 105 -10.57 -9.19 11.24
N GLU A 106 -11.13 -10.32 10.77
CA GLU A 106 -12.56 -10.65 10.90
C GLU A 106 -12.88 -11.46 12.17
N ASP A 107 -11.86 -11.97 12.86
CA ASP A 107 -12.00 -12.77 14.08
C ASP A 107 -12.54 -11.90 15.24
N ASP A 108 -13.39 -12.49 16.08
CA ASP A 108 -13.98 -11.82 17.24
C ASP A 108 -12.92 -11.31 18.24
N ILE A 109 -11.74 -11.95 18.25
CA ILE A 109 -10.60 -11.50 19.06
C ILE A 109 -10.21 -10.05 18.74
N PHE A 110 -10.36 -9.62 17.48
CA PHE A 110 -10.00 -8.27 17.03
C PHE A 110 -11.20 -7.31 16.98
N SER A 111 -12.41 -7.77 17.28
CA SER A 111 -13.63 -6.96 17.31
C SER A 111 -13.65 -5.96 18.47
N ALA A 112 -14.43 -4.89 18.28
CA ALA A 112 -14.74 -3.93 19.34
C ALA A 112 -15.69 -4.57 20.36
N LYS A 113 -15.35 -4.44 21.66
CA LYS A 113 -16.13 -5.01 22.77
C LYS A 113 -16.82 -3.96 23.64
N CYS A 114 -16.37 -2.72 23.57
CA CYS A 114 -16.96 -1.58 24.26
C CYS A 114 -16.84 -0.33 23.37
N PRO A 115 -17.55 0.76 23.70
CA PRO A 115 -17.53 2.00 22.91
C PRO A 115 -16.13 2.57 22.69
N LYS A 116 -15.23 2.47 23.68
CA LYS A 116 -13.86 2.96 23.53
C LYS A 116 -13.06 2.18 22.49
N HIS A 117 -13.29 0.86 22.37
CA HIS A 117 -12.64 0.05 21.33
C HIS A 117 -13.13 0.47 19.93
N GLU A 118 -14.43 0.76 19.81
CA GLU A 118 -15.03 1.22 18.56
C GLU A 118 -14.51 2.62 18.18
N GLU A 119 -14.37 3.53 19.13
CA GLU A 119 -13.74 4.84 18.91
C GLU A 119 -12.31 4.70 18.35
N LEU A 120 -11.48 3.84 18.95
CA LEU A 120 -10.11 3.59 18.49
C LEU A 120 -10.06 3.00 17.07
N MET A 121 -10.96 2.07 16.74
CA MET A 121 -11.04 1.47 15.41
C MET A 121 -11.56 2.46 14.37
N THR A 122 -12.55 3.28 14.73
CA THR A 122 -13.12 4.32 13.88
C THR A 122 -12.08 5.36 13.53
N LYS A 123 -11.34 5.85 14.54
CA LYS A 123 -10.25 6.80 14.33
C LYS A 123 -9.20 6.25 13.37
N ASN A 124 -8.79 5.00 13.54
CA ASN A 124 -7.83 4.38 12.63
C ASN A 124 -8.36 4.22 11.19
N LYS A 125 -9.65 3.91 11.03
CA LYS A 125 -10.31 3.88 9.73
C LYS A 125 -10.30 5.25 9.07
N GLU A 126 -10.64 6.30 9.81
CA GLU A 126 -10.61 7.68 9.31
C GLU A 126 -9.20 8.13 8.93
N GLU A 127 -8.19 7.81 9.74
CA GLU A 127 -6.78 8.09 9.44
C GLU A 127 -6.32 7.39 8.15
N LEU A 128 -6.61 6.08 7.99
CA LEU A 128 -6.23 5.33 6.79
C LEU A 128 -6.98 5.81 5.53
N ASP A 129 -8.27 6.12 5.65
CA ASP A 129 -9.06 6.67 4.56
C ASP A 129 -8.57 8.07 4.16
N GLY A 130 -8.24 8.92 5.13
CA GLY A 130 -7.65 10.24 4.92
C GLY A 130 -6.30 10.16 4.20
N ILE A 131 -5.40 9.27 4.64
CA ILE A 131 -4.10 9.04 4.00
C ILE A 131 -4.29 8.57 2.56
N SER A 132 -5.16 7.61 2.33
CA SER A 132 -5.37 7.06 0.98
C SER A 132 -6.03 8.04 0.03
N LYS A 133 -6.99 8.86 0.48
CA LYS A 133 -7.54 9.96 -0.33
C LYS A 133 -6.48 10.99 -0.69
N THR A 134 -5.65 11.37 0.27
CA THR A 134 -4.58 12.36 0.08
C THR A 134 -3.58 11.87 -0.96
N ILE A 135 -3.09 10.64 -0.78
CA ILE A 135 -2.12 10.04 -1.71
C ILE A 135 -2.72 9.86 -3.11
N ASN A 136 -3.97 9.42 -3.22
CA ASN A 136 -4.62 9.27 -4.53
C ASN A 136 -4.74 10.61 -5.27
N ARG A 137 -5.04 11.71 -4.55
CA ARG A 137 -5.05 13.06 -5.14
C ARG A 137 -3.65 13.48 -5.59
N THR A 138 -2.62 13.23 -4.77
CA THR A 138 -1.22 13.54 -5.12
C THR A 138 -0.77 12.76 -6.36
N VAL A 139 -1.11 11.48 -6.46
CA VAL A 139 -0.82 10.66 -7.65
C VAL A 139 -1.50 11.24 -8.89
N THR A 140 -2.76 11.69 -8.81
CA THR A 140 -3.46 12.35 -9.93
C THR A 140 -2.75 13.63 -10.36
N VAL A 141 -2.30 14.47 -9.43
CA VAL A 141 -1.61 15.72 -9.76
C VAL A 141 -0.28 15.42 -10.45
N ILE A 142 0.52 14.52 -9.87
CA ILE A 142 1.82 14.11 -10.43
C ILE A 142 1.64 13.52 -11.82
N ALA A 143 0.62 12.68 -12.02
CA ALA A 143 0.27 12.10 -13.31
C ALA A 143 -0.01 13.14 -14.39
N VAL A 144 -0.80 14.17 -14.07
CA VAL A 144 -1.10 15.26 -15.01
C VAL A 144 0.17 16.03 -15.35
N CYS A 145 1.04 16.32 -14.37
CA CYS A 145 2.33 16.94 -14.63
C CYS A 145 3.20 16.09 -15.55
N TRP A 146 3.32 14.79 -15.27
CA TRP A 146 4.07 13.84 -16.10
C TRP A 146 3.56 13.76 -17.54
N LEU A 147 2.24 13.82 -17.74
CA LEU A 147 1.66 13.87 -19.08
C LEU A 147 2.03 15.16 -19.80
N LEU A 148 1.90 16.32 -19.14
CA LEU A 148 2.05 17.62 -19.77
C LEU A 148 3.51 17.97 -20.10
N THR A 149 4.46 17.58 -19.26
CA THR A 149 5.89 17.91 -19.43
C THR A 149 6.44 17.58 -20.83
N PRO A 150 6.31 16.37 -21.39
CA PRO A 150 6.85 16.05 -22.71
C PRO A 150 6.18 16.88 -23.83
N PHE A 151 4.88 17.20 -23.73
CA PHE A 151 4.21 18.04 -24.72
C PHE A 151 4.67 19.50 -24.64
N LEU A 152 4.83 20.05 -23.44
CA LEU A 152 5.32 21.42 -23.26
C LEU A 152 6.75 21.58 -23.80
N LYS A 153 7.61 20.58 -23.56
CA LYS A 153 8.96 20.57 -24.12
C LYS A 153 8.96 20.46 -25.65
N LYS A 154 8.14 19.58 -26.22
CA LYS A 154 8.04 19.41 -27.69
C LYS A 154 7.45 20.64 -28.37
N LEU A 155 6.55 21.37 -27.72
CA LEU A 155 6.02 22.65 -28.20
C LEU A 155 7.03 23.80 -28.12
N SER A 156 8.06 23.68 -27.28
CA SER A 156 9.12 24.67 -27.13
C SER A 156 10.32 24.37 -28.04
N ASP A 157 10.15 23.48 -29.03
CA ASP A 157 11.18 22.98 -29.95
C ASP A 157 12.41 22.38 -29.24
N GLU A 158 12.25 21.88 -28.01
CA GLU A 158 13.29 21.12 -27.32
C GLU A 158 13.33 19.67 -27.85
N GLU A 159 14.52 19.08 -27.94
CA GLU A 159 14.67 17.66 -28.23
C GLU A 159 14.07 16.83 -27.08
N VAL A 160 12.92 16.20 -27.31
CA VAL A 160 12.23 15.38 -26.29
C VAL A 160 12.48 13.91 -26.54
N ILE A 161 13.24 13.31 -25.64
CA ILE A 161 13.42 11.86 -25.59
C ILE A 161 12.52 11.32 -24.48
N LEU A 162 11.63 10.41 -24.86
CA LEU A 162 10.82 9.69 -23.89
C LEU A 162 11.71 8.67 -23.15
N PRO A 163 11.63 8.56 -21.82
CA PRO A 163 12.52 7.72 -21.02
C PRO A 163 12.18 6.23 -21.09
N ALA A 164 11.88 5.71 -22.28
CA ALA A 164 11.64 4.28 -22.53
C ALA A 164 11.97 3.91 -23.98
N TYR A 165 12.30 2.65 -24.22
CA TYR A 165 12.57 2.15 -25.56
C TYR A 165 11.27 1.95 -26.35
N PHE A 166 11.27 2.31 -27.63
CA PHE A 166 10.18 1.97 -28.55
C PHE A 166 10.74 1.32 -29.81
N PRO A 167 10.10 0.26 -30.33
CA PRO A 167 10.54 -0.40 -31.56
C PRO A 167 10.14 0.37 -32.83
N PHE A 168 9.81 1.66 -32.70
CA PHE A 168 9.40 2.56 -33.77
C PHE A 168 9.93 3.98 -33.48
N PRO A 169 10.14 4.81 -34.50
CA PRO A 169 10.61 6.18 -34.31
C PRO A 169 9.55 7.04 -33.61
N THR A 170 9.99 7.93 -32.74
CA THR A 170 9.11 8.86 -31.99
C THR A 170 9.26 10.32 -32.42
N ASP A 171 9.79 10.54 -33.62
CA ASP A 171 10.09 11.88 -34.14
C ASP A 171 8.81 12.61 -34.56
N ASP A 172 7.93 11.89 -35.28
CA ASP A 172 6.65 12.44 -35.74
C ASP A 172 5.68 12.68 -34.58
N TRP A 173 4.74 13.61 -34.77
CA TRP A 173 3.78 14.01 -33.74
C TRP A 173 2.83 12.87 -33.34
N ILE A 174 2.50 11.95 -34.27
CA ILE A 174 1.53 10.88 -34.01
C ILE A 174 2.19 9.80 -33.15
N SER A 175 3.32 9.26 -33.60
CA SER A 175 4.08 8.24 -32.88
C SER A 175 4.54 8.73 -31.51
N PHE A 176 5.00 9.99 -31.42
CA PHE A 176 5.32 10.63 -30.15
C PHE A 176 4.11 10.69 -29.21
N SER A 177 2.95 11.13 -29.71
CA SER A 177 1.75 11.25 -28.88
C SER A 177 1.28 9.89 -28.38
N CYS A 178 1.29 8.86 -29.24
CA CYS A 178 0.96 7.50 -28.85
C CYS A 178 1.93 6.96 -27.78
N ALA A 179 3.24 7.14 -27.97
CA ALA A 179 4.27 6.72 -27.02
C ALA A 179 4.16 7.45 -25.67
N SER A 180 3.94 8.76 -25.70
CA SER A 180 3.75 9.60 -24.52
C SER A 180 2.50 9.20 -23.74
N ILE A 181 1.36 8.99 -24.43
CA ILE A 181 0.12 8.52 -23.80
C ILE A 181 0.31 7.13 -23.19
N TRP A 182 0.98 6.21 -23.89
CA TRP A 182 1.26 4.86 -23.37
C TRP A 182 2.07 4.89 -22.07
N ILE A 183 3.23 5.56 -22.07
CA ILE A 183 4.08 5.69 -20.88
C ILE A 183 3.29 6.33 -19.73
N THR A 184 2.58 7.42 -20.02
CA THR A 184 1.80 8.11 -19.00
C THR A 184 0.74 7.19 -18.42
N PHE A 185 -0.02 6.49 -19.26
CA PHE A 185 -1.05 5.56 -18.79
C PHE A 185 -0.48 4.49 -17.87
N VAL A 186 0.65 3.88 -18.24
CA VAL A 186 1.32 2.86 -17.42
C VAL A 186 1.81 3.45 -16.10
N ILE A 187 2.44 4.64 -16.11
CA ILE A 187 2.92 5.32 -14.90
C ILE A 187 1.76 5.67 -13.96
N ILE A 188 0.63 6.16 -14.47
CA ILE A 188 -0.56 6.46 -13.67
C ILE A 188 -1.04 5.21 -12.96
N TRP A 189 -1.23 4.14 -13.73
CA TRP A 189 -1.72 2.87 -13.24
C TRP A 189 -0.77 2.24 -12.22
N VAL A 190 0.54 2.26 -12.50
CA VAL A 190 1.60 1.87 -11.57
C VAL A 190 1.58 2.74 -10.30
N GLY A 191 1.43 4.05 -10.44
CA GLY A 191 1.41 5.00 -9.32
C GLY A 191 0.30 4.68 -8.33
N TYR A 192 -0.92 4.45 -8.81
CA TYR A 192 -2.03 4.04 -7.95
C TYR A 192 -1.77 2.71 -7.26
N GLY A 193 -1.31 1.70 -8.01
CA GLY A 193 -1.07 0.38 -7.46
C GLY A 193 0.08 0.36 -6.43
N HIS A 194 1.20 0.99 -6.77
CA HIS A 194 2.38 1.09 -5.92
C HIS A 194 2.08 1.80 -4.60
N MET A 195 1.47 2.98 -4.68
CA MET A 195 1.15 3.76 -3.48
C MET A 195 0.11 3.07 -2.61
N THR A 196 -0.91 2.45 -3.22
CA THR A 196 -1.93 1.71 -2.44
C THR A 196 -1.33 0.48 -1.75
N LEU A 197 -0.38 -0.23 -2.38
CA LEU A 197 0.33 -1.32 -1.72
C LEU A 197 1.15 -0.82 -0.51
N ASN A 198 1.78 0.34 -0.60
CA ASN A 198 2.50 0.93 0.54
C ASN A 198 1.55 1.24 1.69
N ILE A 199 0.39 1.84 1.39
CA ILE A 199 -0.62 2.15 2.41
C ILE A 199 -1.24 0.88 2.97
N LEU A 200 -1.39 -0.18 2.18
CA LEU A 200 -1.86 -1.48 2.67
C LEU A 200 -0.93 -2.02 3.76
N ILE A 201 0.39 -1.96 3.56
CA ILE A 201 1.38 -2.37 4.56
C ILE A 201 1.25 -1.52 5.83
N VAL A 202 1.17 -0.20 5.66
CA VAL A 202 0.95 0.74 6.78
C VAL A 202 -0.35 0.42 7.51
N GLY A 203 -1.42 0.09 6.77
CA GLY A 203 -2.72 -0.28 7.32
C GLY A 203 -2.66 -1.51 8.21
N TYR A 204 -1.94 -2.55 7.80
CA TYR A 204 -1.75 -3.74 8.64
C TYR A 204 -1.00 -3.43 9.94
N TYR A 205 0.08 -2.64 9.89
CA TYR A 205 0.78 -2.21 11.10
C TYR A 205 -0.06 -1.27 11.97
N SER A 206 -0.89 -0.42 11.35
CA SER A 206 -1.81 0.45 12.06
C SER A 206 -2.88 -0.36 12.81
N GLN A 207 -3.36 -1.47 12.23
CA GLN A 207 -4.23 -2.39 12.96
C GLN A 207 -3.54 -3.00 14.18
N VAL A 208 -2.29 -3.45 14.06
CA VAL A 208 -1.52 -3.94 15.21
C VAL A 208 -1.45 -2.87 16.30
N LYS A 209 -1.13 -1.62 15.94
CA LYS A 209 -1.11 -0.49 16.87
C LYS A 209 -2.46 -0.30 17.57
N VAL A 210 -3.57 -0.33 16.86
CA VAL A 210 -4.93 -0.23 17.44
C VAL A 210 -5.21 -1.37 18.39
N GLN A 211 -4.90 -2.62 17.99
CA GLN A 211 -5.12 -3.79 18.84
C GLN A 211 -4.29 -3.72 20.14
N LEU A 212 -3.06 -3.23 20.07
CA LEU A 212 -2.23 -2.99 21.26
C LEU A 212 -2.78 -1.86 22.14
N SER A 213 -3.28 -0.77 21.55
CA SER A 213 -3.95 0.31 22.30
C SER A 213 -5.20 -0.19 23.03
N ILE A 214 -5.96 -1.11 22.42
CA ILE A 214 -7.12 -1.75 23.05
C ILE A 214 -6.69 -2.63 24.23
N VAL A 215 -5.63 -3.44 24.06
CA VAL A 215 -5.07 -4.25 25.15
C VAL A 215 -4.61 -3.34 26.30
N ARG A 216 -3.90 -2.25 26.01
CA ARG A 216 -3.48 -1.27 27.00
C ARG A 216 -4.67 -0.69 27.76
N TYR A 217 -5.66 -0.17 27.04
CA TYR A 217 -6.86 0.41 27.66
C TYR A 217 -7.57 -0.60 28.58
N SER A 218 -7.71 -1.85 28.12
CA SER A 218 -8.36 -2.91 28.90
C SER A 218 -7.54 -3.35 30.12
N LEU A 219 -6.21 -3.20 30.10
CA LEU A 219 -5.35 -3.45 31.26
C LEU A 219 -5.44 -2.32 32.28
N GLU A 220 -5.46 -1.06 31.81
CA GLU A 220 -5.62 0.13 32.67
C GLU A 220 -6.95 0.10 33.45
N HIS A 221 -8.01 -0.41 32.82
CA HIS A 221 -9.35 -0.53 33.40
C HIS A 221 -9.69 -1.97 33.82
N LEU A 222 -8.67 -2.79 34.08
CA LEU A 222 -8.88 -4.20 34.42
C LEU A 222 -9.56 -4.34 35.79
N ALA A 223 -9.19 -3.48 36.74
CA ALA A 223 -9.65 -3.48 38.13
C ALA A 223 -10.85 -2.55 38.38
N ASP A 224 -11.24 -1.75 37.40
CA ASP A 224 -12.40 -0.87 37.52
C ASP A 224 -13.66 -1.74 37.57
N ASP A 225 -14.43 -1.62 38.64
CA ASP A 225 -15.71 -2.32 38.85
C ASP A 225 -16.85 -1.71 37.98
N ASP A 226 -16.51 -0.97 36.93
CA ASP A 226 -17.41 0.00 36.31
C ASP A 226 -18.45 -0.63 35.36
N GLU A 227 -19.69 -0.21 35.58
CA GLU A 227 -20.98 -0.70 35.06
C GLU A 227 -21.18 -0.53 33.53
N GLY A 228 -20.14 -0.13 32.78
CA GLY A 228 -20.22 0.27 31.37
C GLY A 228 -19.75 -0.78 30.35
N ILE A 229 -19.10 -1.87 30.78
CA ILE A 229 -18.85 -3.01 29.90
C ILE A 229 -20.05 -3.95 30.09
N PRO A 230 -20.97 -4.09 29.11
CA PRO A 230 -22.10 -4.98 29.27
C PRO A 230 -21.59 -6.36 29.67
N HIS A 231 -21.93 -6.77 30.89
CA HIS A 231 -21.62 -8.07 31.48
C HIS A 231 -22.03 -9.25 30.57
N GLU A 232 -22.87 -8.99 29.56
CA GLU A 232 -23.36 -9.93 28.55
C GLU A 232 -22.29 -10.45 27.58
N VAL A 233 -21.13 -9.78 27.40
CA VAL A 233 -20.12 -10.27 26.42
C VAL A 233 -19.15 -11.30 27.03
N PHE A 234 -19.12 -11.43 28.36
CA PHE A 234 -18.21 -12.35 29.05
C PHE A 234 -18.90 -13.36 29.97
N THR A 235 -20.23 -13.36 30.10
CA THR A 235 -20.92 -14.30 30.99
C THR A 235 -21.94 -15.17 30.26
N CYS A 236 -21.56 -16.42 30.00
CA CYS A 236 -22.50 -17.52 30.15
C CYS A 236 -22.34 -18.06 31.58
N ARG A 237 -23.40 -17.88 32.38
CA ARG A 237 -23.72 -18.50 33.69
C ARG A 237 -23.22 -17.87 35.01
N ASN A 238 -24.26 -17.55 35.79
CA ASN A 238 -24.46 -17.65 37.24
C ASN A 238 -23.84 -16.59 38.16
N HIS A 239 -24.76 -15.77 38.68
CA HIS A 239 -24.66 -15.07 39.96
C HIS A 239 -24.32 -16.05 41.10
N GLY A 240 -23.19 -15.82 41.74
CA GLY A 240 -22.67 -16.54 42.90
C GLY A 240 -21.48 -15.80 43.49
N TYR A 241 -21.52 -15.59 44.80
CA TYR A 241 -20.79 -14.62 45.63
C TYR A 241 -19.25 -14.89 45.75
N LYS A 242 -18.45 -13.81 45.79
CA LYS A 242 -17.02 -13.64 46.18
C LYS A 242 -15.91 -14.54 45.61
N ASP A 243 -16.13 -15.81 45.30
CA ASP A 243 -15.12 -16.69 44.69
C ASP A 243 -15.06 -16.56 43.15
N ASN A 244 -16.07 -15.89 42.57
CA ASN A 244 -16.24 -15.72 41.13
C ASN A 244 -15.48 -14.50 40.56
N GLN A 245 -15.07 -13.55 41.42
CA GLN A 245 -14.39 -12.32 40.99
C GLN A 245 -12.94 -12.60 40.56
N SER A 246 -12.23 -13.46 41.31
CA SER A 246 -10.88 -13.93 40.95
C SER A 246 -10.88 -14.65 39.59
N LYS A 247 -11.89 -15.49 39.35
CA LYS A 247 -12.09 -16.22 38.09
C LYS A 247 -12.42 -15.28 36.93
N LEU A 248 -13.25 -14.27 37.15
CA LEU A 248 -13.57 -13.25 36.14
C LEU A 248 -12.33 -12.43 35.73
N TYR A 249 -11.51 -12.00 36.69
CA TYR A 249 -10.24 -11.32 36.37
C TYR A 249 -9.28 -12.22 35.61
N GLN A 250 -9.19 -13.51 35.98
CA GLN A 250 -8.40 -14.49 35.24
C GLN A 250 -8.90 -14.65 33.79
N GLU A 251 -10.20 -14.76 33.57
CA GLU A 251 -10.79 -14.88 32.23
C GLU A 251 -10.54 -13.62 31.38
N LYS A 252 -10.72 -12.42 31.96
CA LYS A 252 -10.40 -11.15 31.31
C LYS A 252 -8.91 -11.08 30.94
N LEU A 253 -8.01 -11.41 31.87
CA LEU A 253 -6.57 -11.39 31.64
C LEU A 253 -6.14 -12.40 30.56
N VAL A 254 -6.69 -13.62 30.59
CA VAL A 254 -6.45 -14.65 29.56
C VAL A 254 -6.91 -14.16 28.19
N ALA A 255 -8.06 -13.49 28.10
CA ALA A 255 -8.54 -12.92 26.84
C ALA A 255 -7.61 -11.80 26.32
N LEU A 256 -7.07 -10.96 27.21
CA LEU A 256 -6.12 -9.91 26.85
C LEU A 256 -4.78 -10.47 26.37
N ILE A 257 -4.24 -11.47 27.07
CA ILE A 257 -3.01 -12.16 26.66
C ILE A 257 -3.21 -12.81 25.28
N LYS A 258 -4.34 -13.48 25.05
CA LYS A 258 -4.67 -14.07 23.74
C LYS A 258 -4.74 -13.00 22.64
N ARG A 259 -5.36 -11.85 22.90
CA ARG A 259 -5.43 -10.74 21.94
C ARG A 259 -4.05 -10.17 21.63
N TYR A 260 -3.22 -9.96 22.66
CA TYR A 260 -1.84 -9.49 22.51
C TYR A 260 -1.00 -10.47 21.69
N ASP A 261 -1.01 -11.76 22.06
CA ASP A 261 -0.27 -12.80 21.34
C ASP A 261 -0.69 -12.87 19.86
N LYS A 262 -2.00 -12.76 19.59
CA LYS A 262 -2.53 -12.70 18.24
C LYS A 262 -2.07 -11.46 17.46
N ALA A 263 -2.00 -10.29 18.10
CA ALA A 263 -1.48 -9.06 17.50
C ALA A 263 0.03 -9.15 17.19
N VAL A 264 0.82 -9.76 18.07
CA VAL A 264 2.24 -10.02 17.85
C VAL A 264 2.46 -11.06 16.74
N TRP A 265 1.67 -12.13 16.71
CA TRP A 265 1.70 -13.08 15.61
C TRP A 265 1.36 -12.40 14.27
N PHE A 266 0.34 -11.54 14.27
CA PHE A 266 -0.08 -10.79 13.09
C PHE A 266 1.03 -9.88 12.55
N SER A 267 1.73 -9.14 13.42
CA SER A 267 2.83 -8.27 13.01
C SER A 267 4.02 -9.05 12.45
N LYS A 268 4.40 -10.16 13.10
CA LYS A 268 5.48 -11.05 12.66
C LYS A 268 5.17 -11.71 11.32
N GLU A 269 3.93 -12.13 11.11
CA GLU A 269 3.51 -12.73 9.85
C GLU A 269 3.55 -11.70 8.72
N MET A 270 3.06 -10.48 8.97
CA MET A 270 3.12 -9.38 8.01
C MET A 270 4.57 -8.99 7.65
N GLU A 271 5.44 -8.90 8.65
CA GLU A 271 6.88 -8.66 8.46
C GLU A 271 7.53 -9.77 7.64
N SER A 272 7.27 -11.03 7.98
CA SER A 272 7.81 -12.19 7.24
C SER A 272 7.44 -12.18 5.75
N ILE A 273 6.24 -11.69 5.40
CA ILE A 273 5.79 -11.58 4.01
C ILE A 273 6.48 -10.41 3.31
N MET A 274 6.55 -9.23 3.94
CA MET A 274 6.92 -7.99 3.27
C MET A 274 8.35 -7.51 3.50
N ASN A 275 9.11 -8.09 4.43
CA ASN A 275 10.45 -7.61 4.80
C ASN A 275 11.38 -7.48 3.58
N LYS A 276 11.42 -8.52 2.72
CA LYS A 276 12.23 -8.46 1.49
C LYS A 276 11.78 -7.35 0.54
N ALA A 277 10.47 -7.15 0.40
CA ALA A 277 9.92 -6.12 -0.48
C ALA A 277 10.17 -4.70 0.08
N LEU A 278 10.13 -4.55 1.40
CA LEU A 278 10.50 -3.30 2.08
C LEU A 278 11.99 -3.00 1.93
N LEU A 279 12.86 -4.01 2.03
CA LEU A 279 14.30 -3.84 1.78
C LEU A 279 14.58 -3.33 0.36
N VAL A 280 13.96 -3.95 -0.65
CA VAL A 280 14.05 -3.49 -2.05
C VAL A 280 13.52 -2.07 -2.19
N GLN A 281 12.41 -1.75 -1.52
CA GLN A 281 11.84 -0.41 -1.53
C GLN A 281 12.78 0.64 -0.96
N PHE A 282 13.35 0.40 0.22
CA PHE A 282 14.26 1.36 0.83
C PHE A 282 15.52 1.53 -0.01
N SER A 283 16.08 0.44 -0.55
CA SER A 283 17.25 0.49 -1.43
C SER A 283 16.98 1.29 -2.70
N GLY A 284 15.85 1.04 -3.37
CA GLY A 284 15.44 1.78 -4.56
C GLY A 284 15.20 3.27 -4.27
N SER A 285 14.50 3.59 -3.17
CA SER A 285 14.26 4.97 -2.76
C SER A 285 15.55 5.73 -2.45
N THR A 286 16.53 5.09 -1.80
CA THR A 286 17.86 5.69 -1.58
C THR A 286 18.52 6.03 -2.91
N GLY A 287 18.51 5.12 -3.87
CA GLY A 287 19.04 5.38 -5.22
C GLY A 287 18.37 6.57 -5.91
N ILE A 288 17.03 6.66 -5.84
CA ILE A 288 16.27 7.78 -6.42
C ILE A 288 16.62 9.10 -5.73
N VAL A 289 16.71 9.12 -4.39
CA VAL A 289 17.07 10.34 -3.64
C VAL A 289 18.48 10.80 -4.03
N CYS A 290 19.45 9.89 -4.13
CA CYS A 290 20.80 10.21 -4.58
C CYS A 290 20.81 10.83 -5.98
N THR A 291 20.04 10.27 -6.91
CA THR A 291 19.84 10.82 -8.25
C THR A 291 19.26 12.24 -8.23
N VAL A 292 18.22 12.47 -7.42
CA VAL A 292 17.57 13.78 -7.31
C VAL A 292 18.57 14.83 -6.79
N VAL A 293 19.34 14.48 -5.75
CA VAL A 293 20.38 15.36 -5.20
C VAL A 293 21.44 15.67 -6.27
N TYR A 294 21.91 14.66 -7.00
CA TYR A 294 22.86 14.85 -8.11
C TYR A 294 22.32 15.85 -9.15
N LYS A 295 21.09 15.66 -9.65
CA LYS A 295 20.47 16.56 -10.62
C LYS A 295 20.32 17.99 -10.06
N MET A 296 19.91 18.15 -8.80
CA MET A 296 19.80 19.47 -8.17
C MET A 296 21.16 20.19 -8.10
N THR A 297 22.24 19.48 -7.76
CA THR A 297 23.59 20.07 -7.73
C THR A 297 24.08 20.48 -9.12
N GLY A 298 23.77 19.69 -10.16
CA GLY A 298 24.10 20.02 -11.55
C GLY A 298 23.42 21.31 -12.03
N VAL A 299 22.13 21.49 -11.73
CA VAL A 299 21.40 22.73 -12.06
C VAL A 299 21.98 23.93 -11.33
N SER A 300 22.32 23.80 -10.05
CA SER A 300 22.92 24.89 -9.26
C SER A 300 24.25 25.36 -9.87
N ASN A 301 25.10 24.43 -10.31
CA ASN A 301 26.39 24.76 -10.92
C ASN A 301 26.23 25.47 -12.28
N GLN A 302 25.26 25.06 -13.11
CA GLN A 302 24.97 25.75 -14.37
C GLN A 302 24.45 27.18 -14.16
N TYR A 303 23.65 27.42 -13.12
CA TYR A 303 23.17 28.76 -12.79
C TYR A 303 24.29 29.69 -12.31
N ILE A 304 25.24 29.16 -11.53
CA ILE A 304 26.42 29.92 -11.10
C ILE A 304 27.30 30.29 -12.30
N ILE A 305 27.54 29.35 -13.22
CA ILE A 305 28.38 29.57 -14.41
C ILE A 305 27.73 30.58 -15.37
N LYS A 306 26.39 30.57 -15.54
CA LYS A 306 25.70 31.56 -16.39
C LYS A 306 25.69 32.99 -15.83
N ASN A 307 25.98 33.17 -14.55
CA ASN A 307 25.98 34.47 -13.86
C ASN A 307 27.39 34.96 -13.48
N LEU A 308 28.43 34.27 -13.96
CA LEU A 308 29.84 34.69 -13.93
C LEU A 308 30.26 35.15 -15.33
#